data_AF-A0A6S6FZH6-F1
#
_entry.id   AF-A0A6S6FZH6-F1
#
_cell.length_a   1.000
_cell.length_b   1.000
_cell.length_c   1.000
_cell.angle_alpha   90.00
_cell.angle_beta   90.00
_cell.angle_gamma   90.00
#
_symmetry.space_group_name_H-M   'P 1'
#
loop_
_entity.id
_entity.type
_entity.pdbx_description
1 polymer ?
#
loop_
_entity_poly.entity_id
_entity_poly.type
_entity_poly.pdbx_seq_one_letter_code
_entity_poly.pdbx_strand_id
1 'polypeptide(L)'
;MIALLGVTGLALTALAFPSLVIIGFFLLLLPGLILALSPTVALYGWLFALPYGVLRALGLRWWIAVLPALAVPLLFGFGLPDGSNAATRAALAVSVSNDIRPVRPLPIGETVALLRDGTTGGWHQRDDGCDDLCLRLLFNGDAKIVYLAQRGRPGAAFTVERRAVCPPFLLSQDVLKWHKWPDRTSGKSGLRWPPPPGLKEVVEARIAGGDCLIQVRGTIRPDWTIERVGIAPRPKLARWSIAPQPAQGTRITVYRREGSTMRAVGRFTNAYAAMLSVPLRPDMIGGFENAHFTWSRTTAGESRWDWDSVTALRTLVAFKADVPEGISPARMRDLLAAALADPRRGRDDAGLLLANSVMVDIARNDAVACDAALLAKAIADDRFTKIEPRHEIAGKLGADYAMIADSAIARLARLPAGDPATFPDRALNTIVAQMPALWFASPPVHADRPVARSGHRRAGGGIIAKLDAGGATAVPLLTEIMTRGAERVSAIEDKGYARNGATDGMHAAVAALCRIGTPARSALGPIIAAKQKLIGTSERWPTPNPGKYSALWRGKKVNDGFVITLVSLGVPITDFRAPDQPSVTVNGSWQRMILSGVKRHDCKL
;
A
#
# COMPACT_ATOMS: atom_id res chain seq x y z
N MET A 1 4.86 -50.47 -0.62
CA MET A 1 5.27 -50.04 -1.98
C MET A 1 4.18 -49.26 -2.70
N ILE A 2 2.98 -49.82 -2.89
CA ILE A 2 1.83 -49.13 -3.53
C ILE A 2 1.53 -47.76 -2.89
N ALA A 3 1.47 -47.69 -1.55
CA ALA A 3 1.24 -46.43 -0.84
C ALA A 3 2.33 -45.37 -1.11
N LEU A 4 3.61 -45.78 -1.17
CA LEU A 4 4.73 -44.87 -1.47
C LEU A 4 4.65 -44.34 -2.91
N LEU A 5 4.26 -45.19 -3.87
CA LEU A 5 4.02 -44.77 -5.26
C LEU A 5 2.86 -43.77 -5.35
N GLY A 6 1.77 -44.00 -4.61
CA GLY A 6 0.64 -43.05 -4.53
C GLY A 6 1.04 -41.68 -3.97
N VAL A 7 1.78 -41.66 -2.86
CA VAL A 7 2.30 -40.40 -2.28
C VAL A 7 3.29 -39.72 -3.22
N THR A 8 4.09 -40.48 -3.96
CA THR A 8 5.00 -39.95 -4.98
C THR A 8 4.25 -39.30 -6.13
N GLY A 9 3.15 -39.91 -6.60
CA GLY A 9 2.27 -39.32 -7.62
C GLY A 9 1.68 -37.98 -7.18
N LEU A 10 1.23 -37.89 -5.91
CA LEU A 10 0.75 -36.64 -5.32
C LEU A 10 1.87 -35.60 -5.21
N ALA A 11 3.06 -36.00 -4.75
CA ALA A 11 4.22 -35.13 -4.64
C ALA A 11 4.63 -34.54 -5.99
N LEU A 12 4.71 -35.36 -7.04
CA LEU A 12 5.03 -34.90 -8.40
C LEU A 12 3.96 -33.94 -8.94
N THR A 13 2.68 -34.21 -8.66
CA THR A 13 1.57 -33.31 -9.03
C THR A 13 1.70 -31.96 -8.34
N ALA A 14 1.99 -31.95 -7.03
CA ALA A 14 2.19 -30.72 -6.26
C ALA A 14 3.41 -29.93 -6.75
N LEU A 15 4.52 -30.61 -7.07
CA LEU A 15 5.74 -29.97 -7.59
C LEU A 15 5.54 -29.39 -8.99
N ALA A 16 4.81 -30.07 -9.87
CA ALA A 16 4.52 -29.62 -11.23
C ALA A 16 3.50 -28.47 -11.26
N PHE A 17 2.49 -28.50 -10.37
CA PHE A 17 1.43 -27.51 -10.29
C PHE A 17 1.26 -26.98 -8.85
N PRO A 18 2.18 -26.14 -8.35
CA PRO A 18 2.14 -25.64 -6.98
C PRO A 18 0.87 -24.86 -6.64
N SER A 19 0.23 -24.23 -7.63
CA SER A 19 -1.05 -23.53 -7.47
C SER A 19 -2.19 -24.46 -7.00
N LEU A 20 -2.12 -25.76 -7.28
CA LEU A 20 -3.10 -26.74 -6.78
C LEU A 20 -3.08 -26.85 -5.26
N VAL A 21 -1.94 -26.61 -4.60
CA VAL A 21 -1.87 -26.59 -3.13
C VAL A 21 -2.72 -25.44 -2.58
N ILE A 22 -2.60 -24.26 -3.20
CA ILE A 22 -3.37 -23.06 -2.82
C ILE A 22 -4.87 -23.27 -3.10
N ILE A 23 -5.22 -23.80 -4.28
CA ILE A 23 -6.61 -24.14 -4.63
C ILE A 23 -7.16 -25.18 -3.67
N GLY A 24 -6.35 -26.17 -3.30
CA GLY A 24 -6.66 -27.17 -2.30
C GLY A 24 -7.07 -26.50 -1.00
N PHE A 25 -6.20 -25.67 -0.42
CA PHE A 25 -6.50 -24.92 0.81
C PHE A 25 -7.76 -24.04 0.71
N PHE A 26 -8.03 -23.47 -0.47
CA PHE A 26 -9.21 -22.65 -0.71
C PHE A 26 -10.51 -23.47 -0.77
N LEU A 27 -10.49 -24.62 -1.44
CA LEU A 27 -11.67 -25.48 -1.59
C LEU A 27 -11.95 -26.26 -0.31
N LEU A 28 -10.92 -26.88 0.28
CA LEU A 28 -10.97 -27.70 1.47
C LEU A 28 -9.59 -27.75 2.15
N LEU A 29 -9.51 -27.39 3.43
CA LEU A 29 -8.23 -27.35 4.18
C LEU A 29 -7.41 -28.66 4.07
N LEU A 30 -8.09 -29.81 4.10
CA LEU A 30 -7.45 -31.12 4.14
C LEU A 30 -6.74 -31.53 2.82
N PRO A 31 -7.37 -31.47 1.63
CA PRO A 31 -6.68 -31.64 0.35
C PRO A 31 -5.47 -30.73 0.17
N GLY A 32 -5.58 -29.45 0.56
CA GLY A 32 -4.45 -28.52 0.53
C GLY A 32 -3.29 -28.97 1.40
N LEU A 33 -3.59 -29.40 2.63
CA LEU A 33 -2.58 -29.93 3.56
C LEU A 33 -1.91 -31.22 3.05
N ILE A 34 -2.69 -32.15 2.48
CA ILE A 34 -2.15 -33.39 1.91
C ILE A 34 -1.19 -33.08 0.75
N LEU A 35 -1.59 -32.21 -0.17
CA LEU A 35 -0.73 -31.80 -1.29
C LEU A 35 0.51 -31.06 -0.81
N ALA A 36 0.40 -30.18 0.20
CA ALA A 36 1.53 -29.45 0.78
C ALA A 36 2.55 -30.39 1.45
N LEU A 37 2.08 -31.43 2.15
CA LEU A 37 2.93 -32.38 2.87
C LEU A 37 3.47 -33.50 1.98
N SER A 38 2.80 -33.82 0.86
CA SER A 38 3.18 -34.95 -0.01
C SER A 38 4.64 -34.93 -0.50
N PRO A 39 5.25 -33.80 -0.91
CA PRO A 39 6.66 -33.78 -1.30
C PRO A 39 7.59 -34.17 -0.16
N THR A 40 7.29 -33.74 1.06
CA THR A 40 8.06 -34.09 2.25
C THR A 40 7.92 -35.58 2.58
N VAL A 41 6.69 -36.11 2.61
CA VAL A 41 6.46 -37.54 2.92
C VAL A 41 7.09 -38.44 1.85
N ALA A 42 6.98 -38.09 0.56
CA ALA A 42 7.61 -38.83 -0.52
C ALA A 42 9.15 -38.84 -0.38
N LEU A 43 9.77 -37.67 -0.15
CA LEU A 43 11.22 -37.54 0.00
C LEU A 43 11.77 -38.44 1.12
N TYR A 44 11.20 -38.32 2.32
CA TYR A 44 11.64 -39.12 3.47
C TYR A 44 11.32 -40.61 3.31
N GLY A 45 10.19 -40.93 2.69
CA GLY A 45 9.82 -42.32 2.37
C GLY A 45 10.83 -42.98 1.43
N TRP A 46 11.27 -42.29 0.38
CA TRP A 46 12.29 -42.79 -0.54
C TRP A 46 13.69 -42.88 0.08
N LEU A 47 14.09 -41.86 0.87
CA LEU A 47 15.36 -41.87 1.60
C LEU A 47 15.49 -43.06 2.56
N PHE A 48 14.38 -43.56 3.10
CA PHE A 48 14.35 -44.78 3.91
C PHE A 48 14.23 -46.06 3.04
N ALA A 49 13.29 -46.09 2.10
CA ALA A 49 12.93 -47.30 1.36
C ALA A 49 14.05 -47.84 0.47
N LEU A 50 14.86 -46.96 -0.15
CA LEU A 50 15.98 -47.37 -0.99
C LEU A 50 17.08 -48.11 -0.22
N PRO A 51 17.71 -47.51 0.81
CA PRO A 51 18.74 -48.21 1.58
C PRO A 51 18.17 -49.46 2.28
N TYR A 52 16.94 -49.39 2.80
CA TYR A 52 16.30 -50.59 3.36
C TYR A 52 16.17 -51.71 2.32
N GLY A 53 15.70 -51.40 1.11
CA GLY A 53 15.57 -52.37 0.02
C GLY A 53 16.91 -52.98 -0.39
N VAL A 54 17.95 -52.16 -0.53
CA VAL A 54 19.32 -52.63 -0.84
C VAL A 54 19.85 -53.54 0.26
N LEU A 55 19.74 -53.14 1.54
CA LEU A 55 20.21 -53.95 2.66
C LEU A 55 19.43 -55.27 2.80
N ARG A 56 18.13 -55.25 2.52
CA ARG A 56 17.32 -56.48 2.48
C ARG A 56 17.72 -57.39 1.33
N ALA A 57 18.04 -56.84 0.15
CA ALA A 57 18.54 -57.61 -0.99
C ALA A 57 19.92 -58.24 -0.71
N LEU A 58 20.74 -57.62 0.14
CA LEU A 58 22.01 -58.17 0.63
C LEU A 58 21.85 -59.24 1.74
N GLY A 59 20.61 -59.65 2.06
CA GLY A 59 20.35 -60.73 3.01
C GLY A 59 20.32 -60.32 4.49
N LEU A 60 20.47 -59.03 4.83
CA LEU A 60 20.37 -58.58 6.22
C LEU A 60 18.96 -58.84 6.77
N ARG A 61 18.87 -59.34 8.01
CA ARG A 61 17.59 -59.50 8.73
C ARG A 61 16.89 -58.15 8.85
N TRP A 62 15.56 -58.14 8.79
CA TRP A 62 14.77 -56.91 8.68
C TRP A 62 15.08 -55.89 9.78
N TRP A 63 15.22 -56.32 11.04
CA TRP A 63 15.51 -55.44 12.17
C TRP A 63 16.93 -54.85 12.12
N ILE A 64 17.90 -55.60 11.56
CA ILE A 64 19.27 -55.12 11.34
C ILE A 64 19.28 -54.09 10.21
N ALA A 65 18.48 -54.29 9.16
CA ALA A 65 18.43 -53.37 8.02
C ALA A 65 17.72 -52.04 8.34
N VAL A 66 16.80 -52.01 9.31
CA VAL A 66 16.03 -50.80 9.67
C VAL A 66 16.91 -49.69 10.23
N LEU A 67 17.81 -49.99 11.17
CA LEU A 67 18.66 -48.99 11.82
C LEU A 67 19.53 -48.18 10.85
N PRO A 68 20.37 -48.79 9.98
CA PRO A 68 21.14 -48.06 8.98
C PRO A 68 20.25 -47.40 7.92
N ALA A 69 19.09 -47.97 7.58
CA ALA A 69 18.15 -47.34 6.67
C ALA A 69 17.50 -46.08 7.27
N LEU A 70 17.27 -46.01 8.58
CA LEU A 70 16.82 -44.81 9.30
C LEU A 70 17.92 -43.75 9.43
N ALA A 71 19.19 -44.15 9.43
CA ALA A 71 20.29 -43.19 9.48
C ALA A 71 20.30 -42.25 8.26
N VAL A 72 19.91 -42.74 7.08
CA VAL A 72 19.87 -41.93 5.84
C VAL A 72 18.91 -40.73 5.92
N PRO A 73 17.60 -40.90 6.20
CA PRO A 73 16.69 -39.77 6.36
C PRO A 73 17.07 -38.86 7.55
N LEU A 74 17.66 -39.39 8.62
CA LEU A 74 18.15 -38.57 9.73
C LEU A 74 19.36 -37.71 9.32
N LEU A 75 20.35 -38.28 8.63
CA LEU A 75 21.50 -37.54 8.13
C LEU A 75 21.09 -36.49 7.09
N PHE A 76 20.16 -36.83 6.19
CA PHE A 76 19.63 -35.89 5.21
C PHE A 76 18.81 -34.77 5.88
N GLY A 77 17.96 -35.12 6.85
CA GLY A 77 17.06 -34.19 7.51
C GLY A 77 17.75 -33.27 8.51
N PHE A 78 18.79 -33.75 9.20
CA PHE A 78 19.44 -33.03 10.30
C PHE A 78 20.90 -32.70 10.00
N GLY A 79 21.68 -33.67 9.51
CA GLY A 79 23.11 -33.50 9.26
C GLY A 79 23.42 -32.52 8.13
N LEU A 80 22.72 -32.63 6.99
CA LEU A 80 22.93 -31.73 5.85
C LEU A 80 22.59 -30.27 6.20
N PRO A 81 21.43 -29.94 6.81
CA PRO A 81 21.18 -28.61 7.32
C PRO A 81 22.22 -28.13 8.33
N ASP A 82 22.62 -28.96 9.30
CA ASP A 82 23.55 -28.50 10.35
C ASP A 82 24.91 -28.08 9.76
N GLY A 83 25.45 -28.85 8.80
CA GLY A 83 26.69 -28.50 8.09
C GLY A 83 26.56 -27.19 7.30
N SER A 84 25.52 -27.04 6.49
CA SER A 84 25.28 -25.79 5.74
C SER A 84 25.00 -24.59 6.66
N ASN A 85 24.27 -24.82 7.74
CA ASN A 85 23.89 -23.79 8.70
C ASN A 85 25.08 -23.39 9.59
N ALA A 86 26.03 -24.27 9.88
CA ALA A 86 27.27 -23.93 10.56
C ALA A 86 28.09 -22.92 9.76
N ALA A 87 28.28 -23.16 8.45
CA ALA A 87 28.95 -22.20 7.57
C ALA A 87 28.19 -20.87 7.46
N THR A 88 26.87 -20.92 7.39
CA THR A 88 26.01 -19.72 7.38
C THR A 88 26.12 -18.93 8.69
N ARG A 89 26.14 -19.61 9.85
CA ARG A 89 26.35 -19.01 11.18
C ARG A 89 27.72 -18.36 11.27
N ALA A 90 28.77 -19.00 10.76
CA ALA A 90 30.11 -18.43 10.73
C ALA A 90 30.17 -17.16 9.87
N ALA A 91 29.57 -17.16 8.68
CA ALA A 91 29.48 -15.97 7.83
C ALA A 91 28.70 -14.81 8.50
N LEU A 92 27.64 -15.15 9.22
CA LEU A 92 26.87 -14.19 10.01
C LEU A 92 27.72 -13.60 11.15
N ALA A 93 28.42 -14.44 11.90
CA ALA A 93 29.31 -14.03 12.99
C ALA A 93 30.44 -13.11 12.50
N VAL A 94 31.08 -13.43 11.37
CA VAL A 94 32.12 -12.59 10.75
C VAL A 94 31.58 -11.22 10.30
N SER A 95 30.30 -11.16 9.91
CA SER A 95 29.69 -9.91 9.46
C SER A 95 29.49 -8.93 10.60
N VAL A 96 29.23 -9.43 11.81
CA VAL A 96 29.01 -8.62 13.03
C VAL A 96 30.25 -8.50 13.91
N SER A 97 31.25 -9.36 13.75
CA SER A 97 32.48 -9.36 14.58
C SER A 97 33.31 -8.08 14.45
N ASN A 98 33.11 -7.34 13.36
CA ASN A 98 33.81 -6.09 13.07
C ASN A 98 33.07 -4.84 13.58
N ASP A 99 32.00 -5.00 14.36
CA ASP A 99 31.27 -3.88 14.94
C ASP A 99 32.11 -3.13 15.97
N ILE A 100 31.92 -1.81 16.00
CA ILE A 100 32.67 -0.88 16.85
C ILE A 100 31.64 -0.23 17.75
N ARG A 101 31.58 -0.66 19.01
CA ARG A 101 30.69 -0.06 20.02
C ARG A 101 31.43 1.08 20.72
N PRO A 102 31.00 2.33 20.57
CA PRO A 102 31.62 3.42 21.29
C PRO A 102 31.31 3.29 22.78
N VAL A 103 32.28 3.64 23.65
CA VAL A 103 32.12 3.55 25.12
C VAL A 103 30.99 4.45 25.62
N ARG A 104 30.76 5.58 24.94
CA ARG A 104 29.65 6.51 25.15
C ARG A 104 29.08 6.91 23.80
N PRO A 105 27.79 7.28 23.72
CA PRO A 105 27.21 7.81 22.49
C PRO A 105 28.06 8.96 21.92
N LEU A 106 28.37 8.90 20.62
CA LEU A 106 29.26 9.83 19.95
C LEU A 106 28.59 11.21 19.79
N PRO A 107 29.24 12.32 20.15
CA PRO A 107 28.69 13.64 19.88
C PRO A 107 28.70 13.91 18.37
N ILE A 108 27.58 14.35 17.81
CA ILE A 108 27.53 14.81 16.41
C ILE A 108 28.20 16.19 16.32
N GLY A 109 29.09 16.38 15.36
CA GLY A 109 29.70 17.68 15.07
C GLY A 109 28.83 18.58 14.20
N GLU A 110 29.29 19.80 13.94
CA GLU A 110 28.50 20.79 13.20
C GLU A 110 28.23 20.36 11.75
N THR A 111 29.16 19.63 11.11
CA THR A 111 29.01 19.21 9.73
C THR A 111 29.01 17.68 9.60
N VAL A 112 27.92 17.15 9.05
CA VAL A 112 27.71 15.70 8.91
C VAL A 112 27.51 15.35 7.44
N ALA A 113 28.27 14.39 6.93
CA ALA A 113 27.95 13.77 5.66
C ALA A 113 27.14 12.49 5.86
N LEU A 114 26.08 12.32 5.08
CA LEU A 114 25.33 11.08 5.02
C LEU A 114 25.63 10.39 3.69
N LEU A 115 26.41 9.31 3.75
CA LEU A 115 26.83 8.54 2.59
C LEU A 115 25.82 7.43 2.29
N ARG A 116 25.22 7.50 1.10
CA ARG A 116 24.27 6.50 0.58
C ARG A 116 24.97 5.53 -0.36
N ASP A 117 24.65 4.25 -0.18
CA ASP A 117 25.11 3.18 -1.06
C ASP A 117 24.39 3.24 -2.42
N GLY A 118 25.13 3.59 -3.47
CA GLY A 118 24.63 3.62 -4.85
C GLY A 118 24.29 2.25 -5.44
N THR A 119 24.76 1.15 -4.82
CA THR A 119 24.60 -0.21 -5.36
C THR A 119 23.27 -0.86 -5.02
N THR A 120 22.52 -0.32 -4.05
CA THR A 120 21.24 -0.92 -3.63
C THR A 120 20.08 -0.70 -4.61
N GLY A 121 20.35 -0.14 -5.81
CA GLY A 121 19.80 -0.59 -7.09
C GLY A 121 18.28 -0.80 -7.20
N GLY A 122 17.59 0.23 -7.65
CA GLY A 122 16.24 0.17 -8.19
C GLY A 122 15.82 1.57 -8.65
N TRP A 123 15.44 1.68 -9.91
CA TRP A 123 14.67 2.76 -10.54
C TRP A 123 14.84 4.17 -9.95
N HIS A 124 15.79 4.91 -10.54
CA HIS A 124 15.69 6.36 -10.79
C HIS A 124 15.05 7.25 -9.72
N GLN A 125 15.79 7.58 -8.66
CA GLN A 125 15.62 8.94 -8.13
C GLN A 125 16.99 9.57 -7.94
N ARG A 126 17.18 10.72 -8.60
CA ARG A 126 18.13 11.75 -8.21
C ARG A 126 17.68 12.21 -6.83
N ASP A 127 18.07 11.47 -5.80
CA ASP A 127 17.67 11.73 -4.41
C ASP A 127 18.54 12.85 -3.83
N ASP A 128 18.55 14.00 -4.49
CA ASP A 128 19.23 15.19 -3.98
C ASP A 128 18.47 15.79 -2.79
N GLY A 129 17.24 15.30 -2.51
CA GLY A 129 16.41 15.71 -1.39
C GLY A 129 16.86 15.20 -0.02
N CYS A 130 16.55 16.01 1.00
CA CYS A 130 16.74 15.76 2.42
C CYS A 130 15.61 14.85 2.93
N ASP A 131 15.98 13.64 3.35
CA ASP A 131 15.10 12.64 3.93
C ASP A 131 15.02 12.74 5.46
N ASP A 132 14.36 11.80 6.11
CA ASP A 132 14.01 11.91 7.53
C ASP A 132 15.21 12.06 8.47
N LEU A 133 16.31 11.34 8.26
CA LEU A 133 17.52 11.49 9.09
C LEU A 133 18.21 12.83 8.83
N CYS A 134 18.29 13.27 7.58
CA CYS A 134 18.82 14.60 7.23
C CYS A 134 18.02 15.71 7.91
N LEU A 135 16.69 15.64 7.83
CA LEU A 135 15.78 16.61 8.45
C LEU A 135 15.88 16.58 9.97
N ARG A 136 15.97 15.40 10.60
CA ARG A 136 16.19 15.31 12.05
C ARG A 136 17.49 15.97 12.47
N LEU A 137 18.59 15.65 11.81
CA LEU A 137 19.90 16.20 12.17
C LEU A 137 19.90 17.74 12.13
N LEU A 138 19.28 18.31 11.09
CA LEU A 138 19.19 19.75 10.93
C LEU A 138 18.19 20.40 11.91
N PHE A 139 16.95 19.91 11.96
CA PHE A 139 15.89 20.53 12.75
C PHE A 139 15.95 20.20 14.24
N ASN A 140 16.72 19.22 14.68
CA ASN A 140 17.06 19.06 16.10
C ASN A 140 18.23 19.97 16.52
N GLY A 141 18.94 20.57 15.56
CA GLY A 141 20.20 21.27 15.82
C GLY A 141 21.33 20.31 16.22
N ASP A 142 21.24 19.03 15.83
CA ASP A 142 22.31 18.04 16.00
C ASP A 142 23.47 18.30 15.02
N ALA A 143 23.15 18.81 13.83
CA ALA A 143 24.10 19.27 12.83
C ALA A 143 23.67 20.64 12.29
N LYS A 144 24.64 21.49 12.00
CA LYS A 144 24.45 22.78 11.31
C LYS A 144 24.34 22.56 9.81
N ILE A 145 25.16 21.68 9.25
CA ILE A 145 25.17 21.35 7.82
C ILE A 145 25.11 19.84 7.65
N VAL A 146 24.20 19.37 6.80
CA VAL A 146 24.12 17.97 6.39
C VAL A 146 24.43 17.86 4.90
N TYR A 147 25.48 17.13 4.57
CA TYR A 147 25.90 16.84 3.20
C TYR A 147 25.44 15.44 2.78
N LEU A 148 24.51 15.37 1.84
CA LEU A 148 24.03 14.12 1.27
C LEU A 148 24.92 13.72 0.11
N ALA A 149 25.68 12.64 0.27
CA ALA A 149 26.58 12.17 -0.77
C ALA A 149 26.22 10.74 -1.20
N GLN A 150 26.40 10.49 -2.49
CA GLN A 150 26.29 9.17 -3.08
C GLN A 150 27.67 8.78 -3.64
N ARG A 151 28.09 7.53 -3.42
CA ARG A 151 29.38 7.07 -3.95
C ARG A 151 29.46 7.29 -5.46
N GLY A 152 30.50 8.00 -5.90
CA GLY A 152 30.76 8.31 -7.30
C GLY A 152 29.92 9.44 -7.90
N ARG A 153 29.16 10.21 -7.10
CA ARG A 153 28.37 11.35 -7.58
C ARG A 153 28.48 12.57 -6.65
N PRO A 154 28.43 13.79 -7.21
CA PRO A 154 28.34 14.99 -6.39
C PRO A 154 27.05 14.97 -5.56
N GLY A 155 27.16 15.40 -4.31
CA GLY A 155 26.05 15.47 -3.37
C GLY A 155 25.41 16.85 -3.28
N ALA A 156 24.43 16.97 -2.39
CA ALA A 156 23.83 18.25 -2.02
C ALA A 156 24.03 18.51 -0.51
N ALA A 157 24.40 19.74 -0.15
CA ALA A 157 24.52 20.16 1.24
C ALA A 157 23.31 20.99 1.65
N PHE A 158 22.83 20.80 2.87
CA PHE A 158 21.68 21.48 3.43
C PHE A 158 22.01 22.09 4.78
N THR A 159 21.43 23.24 5.07
CA THR A 159 21.44 23.93 6.37
C THR A 159 20.03 24.42 6.69
N VAL A 160 19.78 24.84 7.92
CA VAL A 160 18.54 25.53 8.30
C VAL A 160 18.88 26.99 8.64
N GLU A 161 18.18 27.91 8.00
CA GLU A 161 18.34 29.36 8.21
C GLU A 161 16.98 30.01 8.41
N ARG A 162 16.90 30.96 9.36
CA ARG A 162 15.68 31.71 9.57
C ARG A 162 15.50 32.77 8.50
N ARG A 163 14.39 32.71 7.74
CA ARG A 163 14.03 33.67 6.69
C ARG A 163 12.55 34.04 6.78
N ALA A 164 12.20 35.20 6.25
CA ALA A 164 10.79 35.63 6.18
C ALA A 164 9.98 34.77 5.19
N VAL A 165 10.62 34.30 4.12
CA VAL A 165 9.99 33.46 3.08
C VAL A 165 10.96 32.34 2.70
N CYS A 166 10.49 31.09 2.71
CA CYS A 166 11.28 29.94 2.30
C CYS A 166 11.29 29.77 0.78
N PRO A 167 12.40 29.32 0.17
CA PRO A 167 12.44 29.08 -1.27
C PRO A 167 11.42 28.00 -1.69
N PRO A 168 10.63 28.24 -2.76
CA PRO A 168 9.48 27.39 -3.12
C PRO A 168 9.88 25.97 -3.54
N PHE A 169 11.05 25.79 -4.19
CA PHE A 169 11.50 24.48 -4.68
C PHE A 169 11.72 23.45 -3.54
N LEU A 170 12.01 23.92 -2.33
CA LEU A 170 12.31 23.08 -1.18
C LEU A 170 11.07 22.45 -0.56
N LEU A 171 9.89 22.97 -0.89
CA LEU A 171 8.62 22.47 -0.41
C LEU A 171 8.04 21.40 -1.33
N SER A 172 8.72 21.13 -2.44
CA SER A 172 8.40 19.99 -3.28
C SER A 172 8.64 18.69 -2.51
N GLN A 173 7.78 17.70 -2.75
CA GLN A 173 7.95 16.33 -2.24
C GLN A 173 9.24 15.67 -2.76
N ASP A 174 9.87 16.27 -3.77
CA ASP A 174 11.16 15.83 -4.32
C ASP A 174 12.34 16.24 -3.44
N VAL A 175 12.22 17.35 -2.69
CA VAL A 175 13.25 17.80 -1.74
C VAL A 175 12.98 17.29 -0.33
N LEU A 176 11.74 17.41 0.18
CA LEU A 176 11.37 16.90 1.51
C LEU A 176 10.86 15.46 1.39
N LYS A 177 11.75 14.51 1.68
CA LYS A 177 11.43 13.08 1.53
C LYS A 177 10.99 12.50 2.87
N TRP A 178 9.67 12.36 3.02
CA TRP A 178 9.03 11.74 4.19
C TRP A 178 9.08 10.20 4.19
N HIS A 179 10.14 9.62 3.62
CA HIS A 179 10.39 8.19 3.62
C HIS A 179 11.52 7.90 4.62
N LYS A 180 11.41 6.80 5.38
CA LYS A 180 12.53 6.36 6.24
C LYS A 180 13.81 6.29 5.39
N TRP A 181 14.90 6.88 5.90
CA TRP A 181 16.27 6.75 5.40
C TRP A 181 16.47 5.29 4.96
N PRO A 182 16.89 5.06 3.70
CA PRO A 182 16.26 4.17 2.74
C PRO A 182 16.00 2.74 3.24
N ASP A 183 14.86 2.46 3.84
CA ASP A 183 14.45 1.07 4.07
C ASP A 183 13.78 0.53 2.81
N ARG A 184 14.61 0.04 1.88
CA ARG A 184 14.21 -0.42 0.55
C ARG A 184 13.54 -1.79 0.55
N THR A 185 13.26 -2.36 1.72
CA THR A 185 13.12 -3.81 1.82
C THR A 185 11.80 -4.36 1.28
N SER A 186 10.80 -3.52 0.99
CA SER A 186 9.48 -3.92 0.50
C SER A 186 9.12 -3.36 -0.87
N GLY A 187 9.92 -3.64 -1.91
CA GLY A 187 9.56 -3.39 -3.31
C GLY A 187 8.27 -4.10 -3.82
N LYS A 188 7.52 -4.81 -2.96
CA LYS A 188 6.25 -5.48 -3.32
C LYS A 188 5.14 -5.40 -2.25
N SER A 189 5.45 -5.08 -0.99
CA SER A 189 4.42 -4.86 0.03
C SER A 189 4.43 -3.38 0.38
N GLY A 190 3.40 -2.64 -0.03
CA GLY A 190 3.25 -1.19 0.18
C GLY A 190 3.19 -0.71 1.64
N LEU A 191 3.78 -1.45 2.59
CA LEU A 191 4.14 -0.99 3.91
C LEU A 191 5.25 0.07 3.79
N ARG A 192 4.85 1.27 3.39
CA ARG A 192 5.56 2.49 3.73
C ARG A 192 5.46 2.62 5.23
N TRP A 193 6.54 2.33 5.95
CA TRP A 193 6.62 2.72 7.35
C TRP A 193 6.50 4.24 7.41
N PRO A 194 5.50 4.79 8.11
CA PRO A 194 5.40 6.24 8.26
C PRO A 194 6.68 6.75 8.96
N PRO A 195 7.08 8.01 8.71
CA PRO A 195 8.06 8.66 9.58
C PRO A 195 7.57 8.56 11.04
N PRO A 196 8.47 8.68 12.05
CA PRO A 196 8.01 8.72 13.43
C PRO A 196 6.89 9.74 13.55
N PRO A 197 5.81 9.40 14.28
CA PRO A 197 4.68 10.28 14.43
C PRO A 197 5.17 11.66 14.92
N GLY A 198 4.81 12.72 14.21
CA GLY A 198 5.14 14.09 14.61
C GLY A 198 6.34 14.73 13.92
N LEU A 199 7.32 13.96 13.37
CA LEU A 199 8.51 14.59 12.77
C LEU A 199 8.13 15.48 11.56
N LYS A 200 7.25 14.97 10.71
CA LYS A 200 6.79 15.70 9.53
C LYS A 200 6.10 17.00 9.93
N GLU A 201 5.18 16.86 10.86
CA GLU A 201 4.35 17.93 11.38
C GLU A 201 5.22 19.03 12.02
N VAL A 202 6.22 18.64 12.83
CA VAL A 202 7.16 19.58 13.47
C VAL A 202 8.05 20.30 12.46
N VAL A 203 8.61 19.59 11.49
CA VAL A 203 9.47 20.22 10.47
C VAL A 203 8.66 21.16 9.58
N GLU A 204 7.49 20.76 9.10
CA GLU A 204 6.61 21.64 8.33
C GLU A 204 6.23 22.89 9.13
N ALA A 205 5.98 22.75 10.44
CA ALA A 205 5.63 23.88 11.29
C ALA A 205 6.81 24.81 11.58
N ARG A 206 8.03 24.27 11.69
CA ARG A 206 9.25 25.09 11.79
C ARG A 206 9.50 25.86 10.49
N ILE A 207 9.36 25.21 9.34
CA ILE A 207 9.49 25.87 8.03
C ILE A 207 8.42 26.96 7.86
N ALA A 208 7.17 26.70 8.24
CA ALA A 208 6.10 27.71 8.27
C ALA A 208 6.38 28.86 9.24
N GLY A 209 7.11 28.59 10.33
CA GLY A 209 7.61 29.57 11.29
C GLY A 209 8.85 30.36 10.81
N GLY A 210 9.39 30.05 9.64
CA GLY A 210 10.52 30.74 9.01
C GLY A 210 11.86 30.00 9.07
N ASP A 211 11.93 28.80 9.67
CA ASP A 211 13.15 27.98 9.67
C ASP A 211 13.29 27.24 8.34
N CYS A 212 13.85 27.91 7.34
CA CYS A 212 13.92 27.41 5.99
C CYS A 212 15.11 26.47 5.82
N LEU A 213 14.87 25.30 5.22
CA LEU A 213 15.94 24.48 4.66
C LEU A 213 16.64 25.28 3.57
N ILE A 214 17.95 25.26 3.45
CA ILE A 214 18.70 25.98 2.40
C ILE A 214 19.78 25.06 1.84
N GLN A 215 19.88 25.00 0.52
CA GLN A 215 20.96 24.27 -0.13
C GLN A 215 22.24 25.11 -0.10
N VAL A 216 23.30 24.58 0.52
CA VAL A 216 24.61 25.22 0.61
C VAL A 216 25.41 24.92 -0.66
N ARG A 217 26.03 25.94 -1.24
CA ARG A 217 26.93 25.81 -2.40
C ARG A 217 28.38 25.75 -1.94
N GLY A 218 29.20 24.96 -2.65
CA GLY A 218 30.64 24.88 -2.42
C GLY A 218 31.09 23.54 -1.83
N THR A 219 32.40 23.42 -1.62
CA THR A 219 33.03 22.19 -1.10
C THR A 219 32.86 22.12 0.41
N ILE A 220 32.01 21.21 0.88
CA ILE A 220 31.85 20.94 2.31
C ILE A 220 32.85 19.87 2.75
N ARG A 221 33.57 20.15 3.83
CA ARG A 221 34.44 19.18 4.51
C ARG A 221 33.75 18.70 5.79
N PRO A 222 33.07 17.54 5.76
CA PRO A 222 32.28 17.09 6.91
C PRO A 222 33.16 16.64 8.08
N ASP A 223 32.84 17.03 9.31
CA ASP A 223 33.52 16.56 10.53
C ASP A 223 33.19 15.10 10.83
N TRP A 224 31.96 14.71 10.48
CA TRP A 224 31.42 13.38 10.70
C TRP A 224 30.88 12.80 9.41
N THR A 225 30.94 11.50 9.26
CA THR A 225 30.28 10.81 8.14
C THR A 225 29.52 9.61 8.65
N ILE A 226 28.24 9.54 8.33
CA ILE A 226 27.39 8.39 8.61
C ILE A 226 27.19 7.69 7.29
N GLU A 227 27.80 6.53 7.16
CA GLU A 227 27.68 5.69 5.97
C GLU A 227 26.73 4.54 6.23
N ARG A 228 25.83 4.31 5.28
CA ARG A 228 24.96 3.14 5.27
C ARG A 228 25.25 2.30 4.03
N VAL A 229 25.67 1.05 4.24
CA VAL A 229 26.07 0.11 3.17
C VAL A 229 25.35 -1.22 3.32
N GLY A 230 24.88 -1.82 2.22
CA GLY A 230 24.41 -3.20 2.24
C GLY A 230 25.57 -4.18 2.45
N ILE A 231 25.41 -5.21 3.29
CA ILE A 231 26.50 -6.17 3.57
C ILE A 231 26.80 -7.05 2.36
N ALA A 232 25.75 -7.54 1.68
CA ALA A 232 25.85 -8.32 0.46
C ALA A 232 24.57 -8.17 -0.37
N PRO A 233 24.67 -8.14 -1.71
CA PRO A 233 23.49 -8.24 -2.56
C PRO A 233 22.81 -9.59 -2.33
N ARG A 234 21.48 -9.61 -2.41
CA ARG A 234 20.70 -10.85 -2.25
C ARG A 234 21.07 -11.79 -3.40
N PRO A 235 21.74 -12.94 -3.16
CA PRO A 235 22.02 -13.88 -4.22
C PRO A 235 20.69 -14.37 -4.80
N LYS A 236 20.61 -14.44 -6.13
CA LYS A 236 19.52 -15.18 -6.79
C LYS A 236 19.77 -16.65 -6.52
N LEU A 237 19.17 -17.17 -5.45
CA LEU A 237 19.31 -18.57 -5.12
C LEU A 237 18.56 -19.43 -6.13
N ALA A 238 19.24 -20.48 -6.58
CA ALA A 238 18.56 -21.57 -7.23
C ALA A 238 17.51 -22.14 -6.27
N ARG A 239 16.31 -22.46 -6.78
CA ARG A 239 15.14 -22.89 -5.98
C ARG A 239 15.43 -24.06 -5.03
N TRP A 240 16.41 -24.90 -5.33
CA TRP A 240 16.79 -26.06 -4.53
C TRP A 240 18.22 -26.02 -4.01
N SER A 241 18.79 -24.81 -3.87
CA SER A 241 20.15 -24.67 -3.33
C SER A 241 20.19 -25.07 -1.86
N ILE A 242 21.12 -25.97 -1.52
CA ILE A 242 21.54 -26.28 -0.15
C ILE A 242 22.81 -25.54 0.25
N ALA A 243 23.31 -24.66 -0.62
CA ALA A 243 24.54 -23.94 -0.35
C ALA A 243 24.37 -23.01 0.87
N PRO A 244 25.44 -22.82 1.66
CA PRO A 244 25.48 -21.81 2.70
C PRO A 244 25.07 -20.45 2.14
N GLN A 245 24.34 -19.69 2.95
CA GLN A 245 23.87 -18.39 2.53
C GLN A 245 24.80 -17.30 3.05
N PRO A 246 25.20 -16.33 2.19
CA PRO A 246 25.92 -15.18 2.69
C PRO A 246 25.03 -14.41 3.66
N ALA A 247 25.65 -13.81 4.66
CA ALA A 247 24.96 -12.86 5.51
C ALA A 247 24.46 -11.68 4.66
N GLN A 248 23.20 -11.34 4.86
CA GLN A 248 22.55 -10.19 4.27
C GLN A 248 22.25 -9.20 5.37
N GLY A 249 21.96 -7.96 5.00
CA GLY A 249 21.66 -6.93 5.97
C GLY A 249 22.25 -5.61 5.54
N THR A 250 22.36 -4.72 6.51
CA THR A 250 22.89 -3.39 6.31
C THR A 250 23.97 -3.16 7.36
N ARG A 251 24.80 -2.16 7.14
CA ARG A 251 25.80 -1.72 8.10
C ARG A 251 25.74 -0.22 8.16
N ILE A 252 25.73 0.31 9.37
CA ILE A 252 25.85 1.73 9.65
C ILE A 252 27.23 1.94 10.24
N THR A 253 28.06 2.75 9.59
CA THR A 253 29.38 3.13 10.10
C THR A 253 29.43 4.63 10.29
N VAL A 254 29.83 5.05 11.49
CA VAL A 254 30.06 6.45 11.85
C VAL A 254 31.56 6.69 11.81
N TYR A 255 31.97 7.64 10.99
CA TYR A 255 33.33 8.08 10.85
C TYR A 255 33.48 9.47 11.45
N ARG A 256 34.63 9.72 12.08
CA ARG A 256 35.07 11.03 12.55
C ARG A 256 36.30 11.46 11.77
N ARG A 257 36.38 12.74 11.42
CA ARG A 257 37.55 13.33 10.81
C ARG A 257 38.71 13.40 11.81
N GLU A 258 39.85 12.85 11.43
CA GLU A 258 41.14 12.96 12.12
C GLU A 258 42.17 13.46 11.09
N GLY A 259 42.42 14.77 11.09
CA GLY A 259 43.23 15.44 10.07
C GLY A 259 42.61 15.34 8.67
N SER A 260 43.35 14.76 7.72
CA SER A 260 42.89 14.54 6.34
C SER A 260 42.13 13.22 6.15
N THR A 261 42.03 12.38 7.19
CA THR A 261 41.45 11.03 7.10
C THR A 261 40.13 10.91 7.87
N MET A 262 39.30 9.95 7.46
CA MET A 262 38.06 9.61 8.16
C MET A 262 38.25 8.27 8.88
N ARG A 263 38.24 8.29 10.22
CA ARG A 263 38.40 7.08 11.04
C ARG A 263 37.04 6.57 11.48
N ALA A 264 36.80 5.27 11.34
CA ALA A 264 35.59 4.63 11.86
C ALA A 264 35.64 4.62 13.40
N VAL A 265 34.67 5.26 14.04
CA VAL A 265 34.56 5.40 15.50
C VAL A 265 33.32 4.72 16.08
N GLY A 266 32.36 4.39 15.22
CA GLY A 266 31.20 3.57 15.57
C GLY A 266 30.80 2.71 14.38
N ARG A 267 30.38 1.48 14.63
CA ARG A 267 29.87 0.58 13.59
C ARG A 267 28.86 -0.38 14.20
N PHE A 268 27.72 -0.46 13.56
CA PHE A 268 26.66 -1.40 13.89
C PHE A 268 26.23 -2.14 12.63
N THR A 269 26.17 -3.47 12.72
CA THR A 269 25.77 -4.34 11.62
C THR A 269 24.56 -5.16 12.06
N ASN A 270 23.37 -4.86 11.53
CA ASN A 270 22.28 -5.82 11.57
C ASN A 270 22.41 -6.72 10.34
N ALA A 271 22.82 -7.96 10.63
CA ALA A 271 22.97 -9.02 9.67
C ALA A 271 21.97 -10.14 9.97
N TYR A 272 21.47 -10.76 8.90
CA TYR A 272 20.63 -11.95 8.95
C TYR A 272 20.99 -12.88 7.80
N ALA A 273 20.68 -14.16 7.94
CA ALA A 273 20.87 -15.14 6.87
C ALA A 273 19.73 -16.17 6.86
N ALA A 274 19.43 -16.68 5.67
CA ALA A 274 18.43 -17.74 5.51
C ALA A 274 19.10 -19.10 5.72
N MET A 275 18.78 -19.77 6.83
CA MET A 275 19.27 -21.10 7.17
C MET A 275 18.29 -22.16 6.68
N LEU A 276 18.79 -23.35 6.35
CA LEU A 276 17.91 -24.50 6.06
C LEU A 276 17.15 -24.88 7.33
N SER A 277 15.86 -25.22 7.22
CA SER A 277 15.12 -25.70 8.39
C SER A 277 15.66 -27.06 8.85
N VAL A 278 15.47 -27.33 10.14
CA VAL A 278 15.79 -28.62 10.76
C VAL A 278 14.50 -29.19 11.36
N PRO A 279 13.95 -30.30 10.84
CA PRO A 279 14.46 -31.10 9.73
C PRO A 279 14.32 -30.39 8.35
N LEU A 280 15.13 -30.82 7.38
CA LEU A 280 15.08 -30.33 6.00
C LEU A 280 13.79 -30.79 5.30
N ARG A 281 12.99 -29.86 4.81
CA ARG A 281 11.76 -30.19 4.08
C ARG A 281 11.56 -29.29 2.87
N PRO A 282 10.91 -29.77 1.80
CA PRO A 282 10.32 -28.90 0.80
C PRO A 282 9.32 -27.93 1.45
N ASP A 283 9.31 -26.68 1.01
CA ASP A 283 8.33 -25.67 1.41
C ASP A 283 7.82 -24.92 0.18
N MET A 284 6.58 -24.44 0.26
CA MET A 284 5.95 -23.69 -0.81
C MET A 284 6.07 -22.19 -0.52
N ILE A 285 6.62 -21.44 -1.47
CA ILE A 285 6.74 -19.98 -1.39
C ILE A 285 6.07 -19.31 -2.60
N GLY A 286 5.63 -18.07 -2.41
CA GLY A 286 4.94 -17.28 -3.43
C GLY A 286 3.41 -17.30 -3.29
N GLY A 287 2.75 -16.40 -4.03
CA GLY A 287 1.30 -16.36 -4.17
C GLY A 287 0.83 -17.14 -5.40
N PHE A 288 -0.46 -17.04 -5.75
CA PHE A 288 -1.08 -17.83 -6.83
C PHE A 288 -0.32 -17.76 -8.18
N GLU A 289 0.20 -16.58 -8.54
CA GLU A 289 0.88 -16.34 -9.82
C GLU A 289 2.35 -16.79 -9.86
N ASN A 290 2.97 -17.04 -8.70
CA ASN A 290 4.39 -17.37 -8.60
C ASN A 290 4.70 -18.46 -7.56
N ALA A 291 3.72 -19.30 -7.25
CA ALA A 291 3.85 -20.40 -6.32
C ALA A 291 4.89 -21.41 -6.83
N HIS A 292 5.85 -21.76 -5.99
CA HIS A 292 6.84 -22.79 -6.28
C HIS A 292 7.38 -23.42 -5.00
N PHE A 293 7.90 -24.63 -5.13
CA PHE A 293 8.59 -25.30 -4.03
C PHE A 293 10.08 -24.93 -3.99
N THR A 294 10.61 -24.88 -2.77
CA THR A 294 12.02 -24.66 -2.45
C THR A 294 12.38 -25.48 -1.20
N TRP A 295 13.64 -25.44 -0.76
CA TRP A 295 13.96 -25.90 0.59
C TRP A 295 13.42 -24.92 1.62
N SER A 296 12.71 -25.46 2.61
CA SER A 296 12.27 -24.75 3.81
C SER A 296 13.47 -24.07 4.47
N ARG A 297 13.31 -22.79 4.78
CA ARG A 297 14.36 -21.97 5.39
C ARG A 297 13.82 -21.16 6.56
N THR A 298 14.60 -21.10 7.62
CA THR A 298 14.41 -20.18 8.75
C THR A 298 15.34 -18.99 8.60
N THR A 299 15.01 -17.86 9.23
CA THR A 299 15.92 -16.70 9.27
C THR A 299 16.65 -16.71 10.59
N ALA A 300 17.97 -16.57 10.57
CA ALA A 300 18.78 -16.35 11.76
C ALA A 300 19.35 -14.94 11.76
N GLY A 301 19.57 -14.39 12.96
CA GLY A 301 19.92 -12.98 13.17
C GLY A 301 18.70 -12.14 13.53
N GLU A 302 18.89 -10.82 13.63
CA GLU A 302 17.76 -9.91 13.84
C GLU A 302 16.84 -9.90 12.61
N SER A 303 15.53 -9.92 12.88
CA SER A 303 14.53 -9.88 11.83
C SER A 303 14.72 -8.65 10.95
N ARG A 304 14.72 -8.87 9.63
CA ARG A 304 14.74 -7.80 8.61
C ARG A 304 13.60 -6.80 8.81
N TRP A 305 12.47 -7.24 9.35
CA TRP A 305 11.24 -6.47 9.41
C TRP A 305 11.19 -5.49 10.59
N ASP A 306 12.02 -5.72 11.61
CA ASP A 306 12.01 -4.93 12.85
C ASP A 306 13.15 -3.91 12.90
N TRP A 307 13.91 -3.77 11.81
CA TRP A 307 15.05 -2.87 11.80
C TRP A 307 14.64 -1.41 11.57
N ASP A 308 14.84 -0.59 12.60
CA ASP A 308 14.94 0.86 12.47
C ASP A 308 16.39 1.36 12.43
N SER A 309 16.83 1.92 11.29
CA SER A 309 18.17 2.48 11.12
C SER A 309 18.46 3.66 12.06
N VAL A 310 17.44 4.43 12.44
CA VAL A 310 17.60 5.54 13.39
C VAL A 310 17.80 5.01 14.79
N THR A 311 17.04 3.98 15.20
CA THR A 311 17.25 3.32 16.49
C THR A 311 18.65 2.70 16.59
N ALA A 312 19.10 2.03 15.53
CA ALA A 312 20.48 1.51 15.48
C ALA A 312 21.51 2.65 15.59
N LEU A 313 21.31 3.76 14.88
CA LEU A 313 22.21 4.91 14.94
C LEU A 313 22.26 5.56 16.34
N ARG A 314 21.15 5.58 17.08
CA ARG A 314 21.10 6.06 18.48
C ARG A 314 21.97 5.26 19.43
N THR A 315 22.20 3.98 19.15
CA THR A 315 23.15 3.18 19.94
C THR A 315 24.59 3.64 19.76
N LEU A 316 24.88 4.33 18.65
CA LEU A 316 26.22 4.83 18.31
C LEU A 316 26.37 6.33 18.62
N VAL A 317 25.30 7.12 18.55
CA VAL A 317 25.35 8.57 18.44
C VAL A 317 24.41 9.26 19.42
N ALA A 318 24.90 10.31 20.09
CA ALA A 318 24.14 11.17 20.98
C ALA A 318 23.31 12.18 20.16
N PHE A 319 22.01 11.92 20.01
CA PHE A 319 21.07 12.92 19.47
C PHE A 319 20.56 13.80 20.61
N LYS A 320 20.40 15.10 20.37
CA LYS A 320 19.88 16.08 21.34
C LYS A 320 18.40 15.84 21.66
N ALA A 321 17.60 15.40 20.69
CA ALA A 321 16.19 15.09 20.90
C ALA A 321 15.66 14.04 19.91
N ASP A 322 14.62 13.32 20.32
CA ASP A 322 13.99 12.28 19.50
C ASP A 322 13.20 12.85 18.32
N VAL A 323 12.58 13.99 18.57
CA VAL A 323 11.85 14.89 17.70
C VAL A 323 12.18 16.29 18.25
N PRO A 324 12.36 17.35 17.43
CA PRO A 324 12.50 18.70 17.97
C PRO A 324 11.33 18.96 18.92
N GLU A 325 11.51 19.73 20.00
CA GLU A 325 10.41 20.05 20.93
C GLU A 325 9.14 20.32 20.13
N GLY A 326 8.13 19.47 20.37
CA GLY A 326 6.99 19.37 19.49
C GLY A 326 6.30 20.72 19.41
N ILE A 327 6.20 21.28 18.20
CA ILE A 327 5.38 22.46 18.01
C ILE A 327 3.97 22.09 18.45
N SER A 328 3.45 22.85 19.42
CA SER A 328 2.14 22.56 19.98
C SER A 328 1.10 22.52 18.85
N PRO A 329 0.11 21.61 18.92
CA PRO A 329 -0.96 21.59 17.95
C PRO A 329 -1.68 22.94 17.80
N ALA A 330 -1.76 23.73 18.88
CA ALA A 330 -2.24 25.11 18.85
C ALA A 330 -1.39 26.00 17.94
N ARG A 331 -0.05 25.94 18.07
CA ARG A 331 0.85 26.74 17.24
C ARG A 331 0.77 26.37 15.75
N MET A 332 0.55 25.10 15.41
CA MET A 332 0.32 24.69 14.01
C MET A 332 -0.97 25.32 13.44
N ARG A 333 -2.05 25.34 14.24
CA ARG A 333 -3.31 25.99 13.87
C ARG A 333 -3.13 27.48 13.65
N ASP A 334 -2.39 28.17 14.53
CA ASP A 334 -2.11 29.60 14.41
C ASP A 334 -1.32 29.93 13.14
N LEU A 335 -0.30 29.13 12.81
CA LEU A 335 0.51 29.30 11.61
C LEU A 335 -0.32 29.10 10.34
N LEU A 336 -1.18 28.07 10.31
CA LEU A 336 -2.10 27.84 9.20
C LEU A 336 -3.12 28.98 9.08
N ALA A 337 -3.72 29.42 10.20
CA ALA A 337 -4.68 30.52 10.21
C ALA A 337 -4.07 31.83 9.69
N ALA A 338 -2.85 32.16 10.11
CA ALA A 338 -2.10 33.31 9.64
C ALA A 338 -1.80 33.22 8.14
N ALA A 339 -1.43 32.04 7.63
CA ALA A 339 -1.17 31.83 6.21
C ALA A 339 -2.43 31.97 5.36
N LEU A 340 -3.58 31.48 5.85
CA LEU A 340 -4.87 31.62 5.19
C LEU A 340 -5.36 33.07 5.16
N ALA A 341 -5.08 33.85 6.21
CA ALA A 341 -5.49 35.25 6.31
C ALA A 341 -4.72 36.20 5.37
N ASP A 342 -3.52 35.81 4.91
CA ASP A 342 -2.68 36.63 4.02
C ASP A 342 -2.83 36.21 2.55
N PRO A 343 -3.57 36.97 1.71
CA PRO A 343 -3.78 36.63 0.30
C PRO A 343 -2.52 36.79 -0.57
N ARG A 344 -1.47 37.46 -0.06
CA ARG A 344 -0.21 37.64 -0.80
C ARG A 344 0.65 36.39 -0.80
N ARG A 345 0.41 35.47 0.14
CA ARG A 345 1.12 34.19 0.21
C ARG A 345 0.72 33.30 -0.97
N GLY A 346 1.73 32.84 -1.72
CA GLY A 346 1.55 31.97 -2.87
C GLY A 346 1.14 30.55 -2.50
N ARG A 347 0.92 29.71 -3.52
CA ARG A 347 0.57 28.28 -3.36
C ARG A 347 1.66 27.47 -2.67
N ASP A 348 2.90 27.91 -2.81
CA ASP A 348 4.07 27.28 -2.23
C ASP A 348 4.44 27.90 -0.86
N ASP A 349 3.49 28.52 -0.15
CA ASP A 349 3.76 29.00 1.21
C ASP A 349 3.78 27.83 2.19
N ALA A 350 4.84 27.75 3.01
CA ALA A 350 5.01 26.67 3.97
C ALA A 350 3.88 26.61 5.02
N GLY A 351 3.29 27.75 5.37
CA GLY A 351 2.15 27.79 6.29
C GLY A 351 0.90 27.14 5.71
N LEU A 352 0.73 27.15 4.38
CA LEU A 352 -0.36 26.42 3.73
C LEU A 352 -0.12 24.91 3.78
N LEU A 353 1.11 24.42 3.64
CA LEU A 353 1.40 22.97 3.70
C LEU A 353 0.95 22.31 5.00
N LEU A 354 0.87 23.09 6.09
CA LEU A 354 0.40 22.63 7.39
C LEU A 354 -1.03 22.12 7.39
N ALA A 355 -1.87 22.43 6.40
CA ALA A 355 -3.26 21.95 6.39
C ALA A 355 -3.34 20.42 6.52
N ASN A 356 -2.46 19.68 5.83
CA ASN A 356 -2.42 18.22 5.93
C ASN A 356 -1.97 17.75 7.32
N SER A 357 -1.02 18.45 7.94
CA SER A 357 -0.54 18.14 9.28
C SER A 357 -1.58 18.46 10.37
N VAL A 358 -2.30 19.58 10.25
CA VAL A 358 -3.44 19.93 11.12
C VAL A 358 -4.59 18.92 10.96
N MET A 359 -4.90 18.49 9.74
CA MET A 359 -5.89 17.42 9.51
C MET A 359 -5.48 16.08 10.15
N VAL A 360 -4.19 15.72 10.09
CA VAL A 360 -3.67 14.51 10.76
C VAL A 360 -3.73 14.64 12.28
N ASP A 361 -3.44 15.82 12.83
CA ASP A 361 -3.59 16.10 14.27
C ASP A 361 -5.05 15.91 14.72
N ILE A 362 -6.01 16.54 14.03
CA ILE A 362 -7.45 16.42 14.34
C ILE A 362 -7.95 14.99 14.19
N ALA A 363 -7.43 14.22 13.23
CA ALA A 363 -7.80 12.82 13.05
C ALA A 363 -7.32 11.94 14.22
N ARG A 364 -6.19 12.28 14.85
CA ARG A 364 -5.59 11.51 15.96
C ARG A 364 -6.10 11.96 17.32
N ASN A 365 -6.31 13.26 17.49
CA ASN A 365 -6.67 13.90 18.74
C ASN A 365 -8.13 14.36 18.70
N ASP A 366 -8.61 15.02 19.75
CA ASP A 366 -9.94 15.63 19.73
C ASP A 366 -9.91 16.97 19.01
N ALA A 367 -10.95 17.24 18.24
CA ALA A 367 -11.13 18.52 17.58
C ALA A 367 -11.44 19.61 18.63
N VAL A 368 -10.88 20.79 18.42
CA VAL A 368 -11.27 21.98 19.20
C VAL A 368 -12.31 22.81 18.46
N ALA A 369 -13.06 23.65 19.18
CA ALA A 369 -14.21 24.40 18.64
C ALA A 369 -13.91 25.25 17.38
N CYS A 370 -12.65 25.63 17.16
CA CYS A 370 -12.24 26.43 16.00
C CYS A 370 -11.75 25.60 14.79
N ASP A 371 -11.59 24.28 14.95
CA ASP A 371 -10.96 23.43 13.93
C ASP A 371 -11.79 23.31 12.66
N ALA A 372 -13.11 23.17 12.81
CA ALA A 372 -14.00 23.10 11.67
C ALA A 372 -13.89 24.36 10.80
N ALA A 373 -13.87 25.54 11.41
CA ALA A 373 -13.81 26.82 10.69
C ALA A 373 -12.45 26.99 9.98
N LEU A 374 -11.36 26.59 10.64
CA LEU A 374 -10.03 26.63 10.07
C LEU A 374 -9.89 25.69 8.86
N LEU A 375 -10.36 24.44 9.00
CA LEU A 375 -10.34 23.47 7.91
C LEU A 375 -11.26 23.87 6.77
N ALA A 376 -12.45 24.41 7.04
CA ALA A 376 -13.36 24.92 6.04
C ALA A 376 -12.72 26.05 5.22
N LYS A 377 -11.98 26.97 5.86
CA LYS A 377 -11.19 28.00 5.17
C LYS A 377 -10.08 27.40 4.32
N ALA A 378 -9.30 26.46 4.87
CA ALA A 378 -8.23 25.79 4.12
C ALA A 378 -8.76 25.04 2.88
N ILE A 379 -9.90 24.37 3.03
CA ILE A 379 -10.55 23.65 1.95
C ILE A 379 -11.11 24.59 0.90
N ALA A 380 -11.68 25.73 1.30
CA ALA A 380 -12.20 26.72 0.36
C ALA A 380 -11.11 27.48 -0.41
N ASP A 381 -9.85 27.46 0.06
CA ASP A 381 -8.75 28.25 -0.50
C ASP A 381 -8.16 27.60 -1.76
N ASP A 382 -8.24 28.33 -2.88
CA ASP A 382 -7.82 27.87 -4.22
C ASP A 382 -6.29 27.76 -4.38
N ARG A 383 -5.51 28.16 -3.38
CA ARG A 383 -4.06 28.01 -3.37
C ARG A 383 -3.61 26.57 -3.11
N PHE A 384 -4.42 25.77 -2.41
CA PHE A 384 -4.10 24.38 -2.12
C PHE A 384 -4.15 23.52 -3.38
N THR A 385 -3.10 22.78 -3.69
CA THR A 385 -3.13 21.80 -4.81
C THR A 385 -3.35 20.36 -4.33
N LYS A 386 -3.10 20.10 -3.04
CA LYS A 386 -3.24 18.78 -2.43
C LYS A 386 -3.76 18.90 -0.99
N ILE A 387 -4.97 18.41 -0.79
CA ILE A 387 -5.58 18.22 0.53
C ILE A 387 -5.78 16.71 0.65
N GLU A 388 -5.22 16.08 1.67
CA GLU A 388 -5.43 14.65 1.92
C GLU A 388 -6.56 14.47 2.92
N PRO A 389 -7.76 14.06 2.48
CA PRO A 389 -8.89 13.92 3.38
C PRO A 389 -8.65 12.75 4.33
N ARG A 390 -8.99 12.95 5.60
CA ARG A 390 -8.99 11.90 6.63
C ARG A 390 -10.43 11.62 7.02
N HIS A 391 -10.84 10.36 6.90
CA HIS A 391 -12.21 9.93 7.17
C HIS A 391 -12.57 9.98 8.65
N GLU A 392 -11.55 9.93 9.50
CA GLU A 392 -11.62 10.05 10.94
C GLU A 392 -12.11 11.44 11.37
N ILE A 393 -11.85 12.48 10.57
CA ILE A 393 -12.23 13.88 10.89
C ILE A 393 -13.76 14.05 10.97
N ALA A 394 -14.53 13.37 10.12
CA ALA A 394 -15.98 13.47 10.15
C ALA A 394 -16.57 13.02 11.49
N GLY A 395 -16.04 11.92 12.06
CA GLY A 395 -16.44 11.44 13.38
C GLY A 395 -16.04 12.39 14.50
N LYS A 396 -14.88 13.05 14.38
CA LYS A 396 -14.36 13.98 15.39
C LYS A 396 -15.08 15.33 15.43
N LEU A 397 -15.54 15.83 14.29
CA LEU A 397 -16.21 17.13 14.18
C LEU A 397 -17.73 17.05 14.34
N GLY A 398 -18.34 15.87 14.16
CA GLY A 398 -19.79 15.71 14.29
C GLY A 398 -20.57 16.65 13.38
N ALA A 399 -21.45 17.47 13.95
CA ALA A 399 -22.29 18.42 13.21
C ALA A 399 -21.46 19.51 12.49
N ASP A 400 -20.33 19.93 13.05
CA ASP A 400 -19.49 20.98 12.49
C ASP A 400 -18.77 20.56 11.20
N TYR A 401 -18.74 19.26 10.90
CA TYR A 401 -18.24 18.74 9.64
C TYR A 401 -19.01 19.28 8.41
N ALA A 402 -20.28 19.67 8.60
CA ALA A 402 -21.08 20.25 7.52
C ALA A 402 -20.43 21.49 6.90
N MET A 403 -19.83 22.35 7.72
CA MET A 403 -19.14 23.55 7.26
C MET A 403 -17.93 23.23 6.37
N ILE A 404 -17.20 22.15 6.67
CA ILE A 404 -16.10 21.67 5.85
C ILE A 404 -16.59 21.17 4.49
N ALA A 405 -17.68 20.40 4.50
CA ALA A 405 -18.27 19.88 3.27
C ALA A 405 -18.81 21.00 2.38
N ASP A 406 -19.49 22.00 2.96
CA ASP A 406 -19.98 23.17 2.22
C ASP A 406 -18.84 23.91 1.51
N SER A 407 -17.72 24.13 2.21
CA SER A 407 -16.50 24.68 1.61
C SER A 407 -15.93 23.82 0.48
N ALA A 408 -15.92 22.50 0.64
CA ALA A 408 -15.45 21.58 -0.39
C ALA A 408 -16.32 21.65 -1.65
N ILE A 409 -17.63 21.76 -1.48
CA ILE A 409 -18.61 21.87 -2.56
C ILE A 409 -18.49 23.20 -3.28
N ALA A 410 -18.43 24.31 -2.52
CA ALA A 410 -18.24 25.63 -3.08
C ALA A 410 -16.97 25.70 -3.95
N ARG A 411 -15.88 25.06 -3.49
CA ARG A 411 -14.65 24.96 -4.26
C ARG A 411 -14.78 24.08 -5.50
N LEU A 412 -15.36 22.89 -5.38
CA LEU A 412 -15.65 22.02 -6.53
C LEU A 412 -16.48 22.74 -7.60
N ALA A 413 -17.37 23.65 -7.20
CA ALA A 413 -18.20 24.42 -8.12
C ALA A 413 -17.38 25.45 -8.94
N ARG A 414 -16.31 26.00 -8.36
CA ARG A 414 -15.44 27.01 -8.99
C ARG A 414 -14.33 26.41 -9.84
N LEU A 415 -13.87 25.20 -9.51
CA LEU A 415 -12.79 24.55 -10.26
C LEU A 415 -13.19 24.40 -11.75
N PRO A 416 -12.31 24.79 -12.69
CA PRO A 416 -12.59 24.64 -14.11
C PRO A 416 -12.84 23.16 -14.44
N ALA A 417 -13.61 22.92 -15.49
CA ALA A 417 -13.89 21.57 -15.97
C ALA A 417 -12.64 20.95 -16.65
N GLY A 418 -11.53 20.78 -15.93
CA GLY A 418 -10.27 20.21 -16.40
C GLY A 418 -10.09 18.73 -16.07
N ASP A 419 -8.91 18.19 -16.44
CA ASP A 419 -8.55 16.77 -16.35
C ASP A 419 -8.93 16.14 -14.98
N PRO A 420 -9.84 15.14 -14.96
CA PRO A 420 -10.27 14.45 -13.74
C PRO A 420 -9.16 13.68 -13.02
N ALA A 421 -7.95 13.62 -13.59
CA ALA A 421 -6.75 13.11 -12.92
C ALA A 421 -6.13 14.09 -11.92
N THR A 422 -6.58 15.36 -11.89
CA THR A 422 -6.07 16.33 -10.92
C THR A 422 -6.46 15.92 -9.49
N PHE A 423 -5.45 15.74 -8.64
CA PHE A 423 -5.56 15.29 -7.24
C PHE A 423 -6.61 16.03 -6.37
N PRO A 424 -6.87 17.35 -6.52
CA PRO A 424 -7.86 18.07 -5.72
C PRO A 424 -9.26 17.45 -5.75
N ASP A 425 -9.70 16.96 -6.91
CA ASP A 425 -11.08 16.48 -7.08
C ASP A 425 -11.36 15.25 -6.23
N ARG A 426 -10.40 14.33 -6.14
CA ARG A 426 -10.58 13.10 -5.36
C ARG A 426 -10.71 13.38 -3.87
N ALA A 427 -9.90 14.30 -3.39
CA ALA A 427 -9.89 14.71 -2.00
C ALA A 427 -11.22 15.33 -1.57
N LEU A 428 -11.64 16.35 -2.32
CA LEU A 428 -12.88 17.08 -2.06
C LEU A 428 -14.11 16.18 -2.14
N ASN A 429 -14.17 15.30 -3.14
CA ASN A 429 -15.27 14.34 -3.23
C ASN A 429 -15.31 13.36 -2.04
N THR A 430 -14.15 12.96 -1.52
CA THR A 430 -14.09 12.07 -0.34
C THR A 430 -14.61 12.77 0.92
N ILE A 431 -14.39 14.09 1.04
CA ILE A 431 -14.93 14.91 2.13
C ILE A 431 -16.46 14.96 2.02
N VAL A 432 -17.00 15.34 0.86
CA VAL A 432 -18.45 15.42 0.65
C VAL A 432 -19.12 14.06 0.83
N ALA A 433 -18.45 12.98 0.40
CA ALA A 433 -18.93 11.61 0.57
C ALA A 433 -19.09 11.18 2.04
N GLN A 434 -18.59 11.92 3.02
CA GLN A 434 -18.76 11.60 4.45
C GLN A 434 -20.01 12.24 5.07
N MET A 435 -20.67 13.17 4.37
CA MET A 435 -21.85 13.89 4.87
C MET A 435 -23.05 12.97 5.14
N PRO A 436 -23.88 13.21 6.18
CA PRO A 436 -25.10 12.44 6.41
C PRO A 436 -26.02 12.44 5.19
N ALA A 437 -26.73 11.33 4.93
CA ALA A 437 -27.63 11.23 3.76
C ALA A 437 -28.67 12.35 3.73
N LEU A 438 -29.24 12.71 4.89
CA LEU A 438 -30.25 13.78 5.02
C LEU A 438 -29.77 15.14 4.51
N TRP A 439 -28.47 15.41 4.52
CA TRP A 439 -27.93 16.66 3.98
C TRP A 439 -28.18 16.78 2.46
N PHE A 440 -28.20 15.65 1.73
CA PHE A 440 -28.46 15.61 0.29
C PHE A 440 -29.95 15.64 -0.07
N ALA A 441 -30.85 15.61 0.91
CA ALA A 441 -32.29 15.79 0.67
C ALA A 441 -32.63 17.25 0.35
N SER A 442 -31.80 18.19 0.82
CA SER A 442 -31.94 19.62 0.56
C SER A 442 -30.55 20.25 0.42
N PRO A 443 -29.83 19.90 -0.66
CA PRO A 443 -28.47 20.38 -0.84
C PRO A 443 -28.48 21.91 -1.03
N PRO A 444 -27.46 22.65 -0.56
CA PRO A 444 -27.35 24.08 -0.79
C PRO A 444 -27.38 24.39 -2.29
N VAL A 445 -27.91 25.55 -2.68
CA VAL A 445 -28.08 26.00 -4.09
C VAL A 445 -26.81 25.87 -4.95
N HIS A 446 -25.62 25.88 -4.34
CA HIS A 446 -24.34 25.74 -5.03
C HIS A 446 -23.88 24.30 -5.26
N ALA A 447 -24.60 23.29 -4.74
CA ALA A 447 -24.24 21.87 -4.82
C ALA A 447 -24.68 21.19 -6.12
N ASP A 448 -25.69 21.71 -6.82
CA ASP A 448 -26.23 21.11 -8.05
C ASP A 448 -25.18 21.07 -9.17
N ARG A 449 -24.36 22.11 -9.29
CA ARG A 449 -23.29 22.23 -10.30
C ARG A 449 -22.17 21.19 -10.09
N PRO A 450 -21.58 21.04 -8.88
CA PRO A 450 -20.62 19.98 -8.57
C PRO A 450 -21.16 18.59 -8.83
N VAL A 451 -22.41 18.27 -8.46
CA VAL A 451 -22.98 16.93 -8.65
C VAL A 451 -23.12 16.60 -10.14
N ALA A 452 -23.67 17.52 -10.94
CA ALA A 452 -23.81 17.34 -12.38
C ALA A 452 -22.45 17.26 -13.12
N ARG A 453 -21.42 17.96 -12.64
CA ARG A 453 -20.06 17.92 -13.21
C ARG A 453 -19.20 16.74 -12.70
N SER A 454 -19.37 16.33 -11.45
CA SER A 454 -18.62 15.26 -10.78
C SER A 454 -19.16 13.87 -11.08
N GLY A 455 -20.41 13.76 -11.56
CA GLY A 455 -21.03 12.55 -12.07
C GLY A 455 -20.18 11.73 -13.05
N HIS A 456 -19.23 12.39 -13.73
CA HIS A 456 -18.35 11.77 -14.71
C HIS A 456 -16.87 11.69 -14.25
N ARG A 457 -16.59 11.94 -12.97
CA ARG A 457 -15.23 12.00 -12.41
C ARG A 457 -14.99 10.88 -11.39
N ARG A 458 -13.74 10.45 -11.29
CA ARG A 458 -13.28 9.25 -10.56
C ARG A 458 -13.61 9.18 -9.06
N ALA A 459 -14.08 10.25 -8.46
CA ALA A 459 -14.37 10.30 -7.04
C ALA A 459 -15.81 10.72 -6.71
N GLY A 460 -16.65 11.02 -7.71
CA GLY A 460 -18.04 11.41 -7.48
C GLY A 460 -18.89 10.30 -6.86
N GLY A 461 -18.47 9.03 -6.92
CA GLY A 461 -19.26 7.89 -6.46
C GLY A 461 -19.82 8.02 -5.04
N GLY A 462 -19.07 8.62 -4.10
CA GLY A 462 -19.57 8.83 -2.74
C GLY A 462 -20.67 9.88 -2.63
N ILE A 463 -20.62 10.93 -3.47
CA ILE A 463 -21.66 11.97 -3.56
C ILE A 463 -22.89 11.41 -4.28
N ILE A 464 -22.67 10.78 -5.43
CA ILE A 464 -23.71 10.17 -6.27
C ILE A 464 -24.52 9.15 -5.47
N ALA A 465 -23.84 8.35 -4.66
CA ALA A 465 -24.48 7.36 -3.80
C ALA A 465 -25.40 7.99 -2.75
N LYS A 466 -25.32 9.29 -2.42
CA LYS A 466 -26.16 9.91 -1.40
C LYS A 466 -27.31 10.73 -1.96
N LEU A 467 -27.39 10.86 -3.28
CA LEU A 467 -28.48 11.58 -3.96
C LEU A 467 -29.84 10.88 -3.80
N ASP A 468 -29.87 9.64 -3.31
CA ASP A 468 -31.12 8.94 -2.98
C ASP A 468 -31.94 9.66 -1.91
N ALA A 469 -31.29 10.46 -1.06
CA ALA A 469 -31.98 11.28 -0.07
C ALA A 469 -32.89 12.36 -0.71
N GLY A 470 -32.63 12.76 -1.96
CA GLY A 470 -33.53 13.64 -2.73
C GLY A 470 -34.79 12.93 -3.23
N GLY A 471 -34.88 11.60 -3.11
CA GLY A 471 -36.04 10.84 -3.56
C GLY A 471 -36.30 10.99 -5.06
N ALA A 472 -37.55 11.23 -5.43
CA ALA A 472 -37.98 11.31 -6.83
C ALA A 472 -37.29 12.44 -7.64
N THR A 473 -36.93 13.54 -7.00
CA THR A 473 -36.34 14.71 -7.68
C THR A 473 -34.90 14.44 -8.16
N ALA A 474 -34.21 13.47 -7.56
CA ALA A 474 -32.84 13.10 -7.93
C ALA A 474 -32.77 12.13 -9.13
N VAL A 475 -33.89 11.49 -9.50
CA VAL A 475 -33.95 10.45 -10.55
C VAL A 475 -33.43 10.94 -11.91
N PRO A 476 -33.80 12.12 -12.43
CA PRO A 476 -33.30 12.61 -13.72
C PRO A 476 -31.77 12.75 -13.75
N LEU A 477 -31.19 13.33 -12.69
CA LEU A 477 -29.75 13.54 -12.56
C LEU A 477 -28.99 12.22 -12.48
N LEU A 478 -29.45 11.28 -11.66
CA LEU A 478 -28.86 9.94 -11.54
C LEU A 478 -28.89 9.17 -12.88
N THR A 479 -29.97 9.34 -13.65
CA THR A 479 -30.14 8.75 -14.98
C THR A 479 -29.18 9.37 -16.00
N GLU A 480 -29.00 10.69 -15.96
CA GLU A 480 -28.04 11.40 -16.80
C GLU A 480 -26.59 10.97 -16.50
N ILE A 481 -26.24 10.85 -15.21
CA ILE A 481 -24.94 10.36 -14.75
C ILE A 481 -24.64 8.97 -15.32
N MET A 482 -25.62 8.07 -15.26
CA MET A 482 -25.53 6.72 -15.85
C MET A 482 -25.30 6.75 -17.36
N THR A 483 -26.10 7.54 -18.07
CA THR A 483 -26.11 7.58 -19.55
C THR A 483 -24.78 8.12 -20.08
N ARG A 484 -24.37 9.30 -19.61
CA ARG A 484 -23.09 9.91 -19.98
C ARG A 484 -21.88 9.11 -19.49
N GLY A 485 -21.99 8.46 -18.33
CA GLY A 485 -20.97 7.54 -17.82
C GLY A 485 -20.72 6.40 -18.80
N ALA A 486 -21.79 5.77 -19.31
CA ALA A 486 -21.70 4.70 -20.30
C ALA A 486 -21.12 5.18 -21.64
N GLU A 487 -21.54 6.35 -22.12
CA GLU A 487 -20.97 6.99 -23.31
C GLU A 487 -19.46 7.21 -23.16
N ARG A 488 -19.03 7.76 -22.02
CA ARG A 488 -17.62 8.02 -21.75
C ARG A 488 -16.81 6.74 -21.67
N VAL A 489 -17.30 5.70 -20.99
CA VAL A 489 -16.62 4.40 -20.95
C VAL A 489 -16.51 3.79 -22.35
N SER A 490 -17.53 3.94 -23.19
CA SER A 490 -17.48 3.45 -24.58
C SER A 490 -16.53 4.24 -25.49
N ALA A 491 -16.29 5.52 -25.18
CA ALA A 491 -15.41 6.39 -25.96
C ALA A 491 -13.94 6.33 -25.53
N ILE A 492 -13.63 5.80 -24.34
CA ILE A 492 -12.26 5.67 -23.85
C ILE A 492 -11.68 4.34 -24.34
N GLU A 493 -10.79 4.40 -25.34
CA GLU A 493 -10.04 3.24 -25.83
C GLU A 493 -9.02 2.70 -24.81
N ASP A 494 -8.48 3.58 -23.95
CA ASP A 494 -7.46 3.22 -22.98
C ASP A 494 -8.08 2.66 -21.68
N LYS A 495 -7.75 1.40 -21.32
CA LYS A 495 -8.31 0.68 -20.16
C LYS A 495 -7.86 1.24 -18.79
N GLY A 496 -7.20 2.40 -18.80
CA GLY A 496 -6.61 3.05 -17.64
C GLY A 496 -7.58 3.80 -16.73
N TYR A 497 -7.05 4.84 -16.09
CA TYR A 497 -7.63 5.49 -14.92
C TYR A 497 -8.98 6.21 -15.15
N ALA A 498 -9.23 6.73 -16.35
CA ALA A 498 -10.47 7.45 -16.67
C ALA A 498 -11.69 6.52 -16.70
N ARG A 499 -11.51 5.28 -17.18
CA ARG A 499 -12.57 4.29 -17.31
C ARG A 499 -13.09 3.78 -15.96
N ASN A 500 -12.17 3.51 -15.03
CA ASN A 500 -12.53 3.12 -13.65
C ASN A 500 -13.41 4.18 -12.98
N GLY A 501 -13.08 5.45 -13.15
CA GLY A 501 -13.83 6.54 -12.54
C GLY A 501 -15.28 6.67 -13.04
N ALA A 502 -15.49 6.55 -14.35
CA ALA A 502 -16.83 6.56 -14.91
C ALA A 502 -17.65 5.33 -14.46
N THR A 503 -17.00 4.16 -14.36
CA THR A 503 -17.65 2.93 -13.90
C THR A 503 -18.09 3.03 -12.43
N ASP A 504 -17.24 3.60 -11.56
CA ASP A 504 -17.56 3.82 -10.14
C ASP A 504 -18.74 4.80 -9.97
N GLY A 505 -18.78 5.86 -10.78
CA GLY A 505 -19.91 6.80 -10.79
C GLY A 505 -21.23 6.14 -11.20
N MET A 506 -21.19 5.29 -12.24
CA MET A 506 -22.34 4.50 -12.66
C MET A 506 -22.82 3.54 -11.56
N HIS A 507 -21.91 2.80 -10.92
CA HIS A 507 -22.26 1.91 -9.82
C HIS A 507 -22.95 2.65 -8.67
N ALA A 508 -22.42 3.83 -8.30
CA ALA A 508 -23.02 4.66 -7.28
C ALA A 508 -24.43 5.15 -7.68
N ALA A 509 -24.61 5.54 -8.95
CA ALA A 509 -25.90 6.02 -9.45
C ALA A 509 -26.97 4.91 -9.43
N VAL A 510 -26.60 3.70 -9.85
CA VAL A 510 -27.47 2.52 -9.73
C VAL A 510 -27.84 2.27 -8.27
N ALA A 511 -26.87 2.30 -7.36
CA ALA A 511 -27.13 2.06 -5.96
C ALA A 511 -28.08 3.10 -5.35
N ALA A 512 -27.94 4.38 -5.74
CA ALA A 512 -28.86 5.44 -5.32
C ALA A 512 -30.27 5.26 -5.89
N LEU A 513 -30.39 4.99 -7.20
CA LEU A 513 -31.68 4.71 -7.85
C LEU A 513 -32.41 3.52 -7.21
N CYS A 514 -31.66 2.48 -6.80
CA CYS A 514 -32.23 1.34 -6.09
C CYS A 514 -32.77 1.72 -4.70
N ARG A 515 -32.10 2.64 -3.99
CA ARG A 515 -32.56 3.13 -2.67
C ARG A 515 -33.76 4.06 -2.76
N ILE A 516 -33.89 4.83 -3.85
CA ILE A 516 -35.08 5.68 -4.10
C ILE A 516 -36.35 4.82 -4.22
N GLY A 517 -36.23 3.59 -4.74
CA GLY A 517 -37.37 2.68 -4.91
C GLY A 517 -38.29 3.12 -6.04
N THR A 518 -39.58 2.81 -5.95
CA THR A 518 -40.60 2.97 -7.02
C THR A 518 -40.53 4.27 -7.84
N PRO A 519 -40.26 5.46 -7.26
CA PRO A 519 -40.10 6.69 -8.03
C PRO A 519 -38.98 6.66 -9.09
N ALA A 520 -37.97 5.80 -8.94
CA ALA A 520 -36.87 5.64 -9.89
C ALA A 520 -37.16 4.67 -11.05
N ARG A 521 -38.38 4.08 -11.13
CA ARG A 521 -38.73 3.08 -12.14
C ARG A 521 -38.56 3.58 -13.58
N SER A 522 -38.78 4.88 -13.82
CA SER A 522 -38.57 5.52 -15.12
C SER A 522 -37.11 5.48 -15.60
N ALA A 523 -36.14 5.33 -14.69
CA ALA A 523 -34.72 5.25 -15.02
C ALA A 523 -34.27 3.87 -15.51
N LEU A 524 -35.10 2.82 -15.38
CA LEU A 524 -34.72 1.44 -15.72
C LEU A 524 -34.35 1.27 -17.19
N GLY A 525 -35.10 1.88 -18.12
CA GLY A 525 -34.83 1.83 -19.55
C GLY A 525 -33.42 2.35 -19.91
N PRO A 526 -33.09 3.61 -19.53
CA PRO A 526 -31.75 4.16 -19.71
C PRO A 526 -30.63 3.32 -19.07
N ILE A 527 -30.84 2.77 -17.87
CA ILE A 527 -29.86 1.90 -17.20
C ILE A 527 -29.59 0.62 -18.02
N ILE A 528 -30.65 -0.01 -18.53
CA ILE A 528 -30.54 -1.22 -19.36
C ILE A 528 -29.78 -0.89 -20.66
N ALA A 529 -30.13 0.21 -21.33
CA ALA A 529 -29.46 0.65 -22.55
C ALA A 529 -27.97 0.97 -22.31
N ALA A 530 -27.66 1.71 -21.25
CA ALA A 530 -26.29 2.01 -20.83
C ALA A 530 -25.47 0.73 -20.58
N LYS A 531 -26.07 -0.28 -19.93
CA LYS A 531 -25.43 -1.56 -19.66
C LYS A 531 -25.23 -2.41 -20.92
N GLN A 532 -26.21 -2.44 -21.83
CA GLN A 532 -26.09 -3.14 -23.12
C GLN A 532 -24.95 -2.54 -23.95
N LYS A 533 -24.83 -1.21 -23.99
CA LYS A 533 -23.73 -0.50 -24.66
C LYS A 533 -22.35 -0.90 -24.10
N LEU A 534 -22.24 -1.13 -22.80
CA LEU A 534 -21.01 -1.60 -22.14
C LEU A 534 -20.70 -3.09 -22.38
N ILE A 535 -21.72 -3.93 -22.59
CA ILE A 535 -21.54 -5.36 -22.90
C ILE A 535 -21.11 -5.55 -24.37
N GLY A 536 -21.58 -4.68 -25.26
CA GLY A 536 -21.26 -4.69 -26.69
C GLY A 536 -19.78 -4.42 -27.01
N THR A 537 -19.02 -3.81 -26.11
CA THR A 537 -17.58 -3.51 -26.31
C THR A 537 -16.66 -4.72 -26.03
N SER A 538 -17.18 -5.95 -26.04
CA SER A 538 -16.46 -7.24 -25.90
C SER A 538 -15.78 -7.52 -24.55
N GLU A 539 -15.85 -6.61 -23.58
CA GLU A 539 -15.23 -6.83 -22.26
C GLU A 539 -16.24 -7.20 -21.19
N ARG A 540 -15.90 -8.20 -20.37
CA ARG A 540 -16.58 -8.45 -19.10
C ARG A 540 -16.60 -7.14 -18.32
N TRP A 541 -17.79 -6.73 -17.84
CA TRP A 541 -17.88 -5.83 -16.71
C TRP A 541 -16.84 -6.27 -15.67
N PRO A 542 -15.92 -5.38 -15.22
CA PRO A 542 -14.99 -5.75 -14.18
C PRO A 542 -15.81 -6.24 -13.00
N THR A 543 -15.69 -7.53 -12.68
CA THR A 543 -16.32 -8.10 -11.51
C THR A 543 -15.85 -7.26 -10.33
N PRO A 544 -16.75 -6.70 -9.51
CA PRO A 544 -16.38 -5.87 -8.38
C PRO A 544 -15.35 -6.61 -7.54
N ASN A 545 -14.40 -5.88 -6.95
CA ASN A 545 -13.58 -6.43 -5.89
C ASN A 545 -14.52 -7.14 -4.88
N PRO A 546 -14.42 -8.47 -4.69
CA PRO A 546 -15.52 -9.29 -4.18
C PRO A 546 -16.01 -8.92 -2.76
N GLY A 547 -15.30 -8.03 -2.06
CA GLY A 547 -15.67 -7.53 -0.75
C GLY A 547 -16.57 -6.29 -0.68
N LYS A 548 -16.96 -5.60 -1.77
CA LYS A 548 -17.74 -4.34 -1.65
C LYS A 548 -19.07 -4.22 -2.43
N TYR A 549 -19.28 -4.86 -3.58
CA TYR A 549 -20.50 -4.61 -4.40
C TYR A 549 -21.03 -5.82 -5.20
N SER A 550 -20.65 -7.05 -4.86
CA SER A 550 -20.96 -8.27 -5.63
C SER A 550 -22.45 -8.70 -5.63
N ALA A 551 -23.31 -8.06 -4.85
CA ALA A 551 -24.69 -8.51 -4.62
C ALA A 551 -25.74 -8.02 -5.64
N LEU A 552 -25.43 -7.02 -6.48
CA LEU A 552 -26.48 -6.33 -7.25
C LEU A 552 -26.83 -6.97 -8.61
N TRP A 553 -25.95 -7.76 -9.22
CA TRP A 553 -26.17 -8.24 -10.60
C TRP A 553 -25.60 -9.65 -10.85
N ARG A 554 -26.41 -10.56 -11.40
CA ARG A 554 -25.92 -11.78 -12.07
C ARG A 554 -26.34 -11.75 -13.54
N GLY A 555 -25.38 -11.82 -14.44
CA GLY A 555 -25.62 -12.04 -15.86
C GLY A 555 -25.24 -13.47 -16.22
N LYS A 556 -26.14 -14.21 -16.87
CA LYS A 556 -25.82 -15.49 -17.52
C LYS A 556 -26.03 -15.31 -19.02
N LYS A 557 -25.01 -15.60 -19.80
CA LYS A 557 -25.14 -15.69 -21.26
C LYS A 557 -25.92 -16.98 -21.55
N VAL A 558 -27.06 -16.87 -22.23
CA VAL A 558 -27.90 -18.01 -22.62
C VAL A 558 -28.26 -17.77 -24.09
N ASN A 559 -27.77 -18.63 -24.98
CA ASN A 559 -28.00 -18.69 -26.44
C ASN A 559 -28.48 -17.39 -27.09
N ASP A 560 -27.56 -16.69 -27.77
CA ASP A 560 -27.74 -15.44 -28.53
C ASP A 560 -28.32 -14.23 -27.76
N GLY A 561 -28.58 -14.37 -26.46
CA GLY A 561 -29.01 -13.29 -25.57
C GLY A 561 -28.27 -13.26 -24.22
N PHE A 562 -28.37 -12.10 -23.55
CA PHE A 562 -27.95 -11.94 -22.16
C PHE A 562 -29.20 -11.83 -21.27
N VAL A 563 -29.39 -12.79 -20.37
CA VAL A 563 -30.40 -12.67 -19.31
C VAL A 563 -29.76 -11.96 -18.13
N ILE A 564 -30.27 -10.77 -17.82
CA ILE A 564 -29.84 -9.97 -16.67
C ILE A 564 -30.84 -10.20 -15.54
N THR A 565 -30.39 -10.85 -14.47
CA THR A 565 -31.18 -10.96 -13.24
C THR A 565 -30.69 -9.92 -12.25
N LEU A 566 -31.53 -8.93 -11.95
CA LEU A 566 -31.37 -8.05 -10.79
C LEU A 566 -31.68 -8.87 -9.53
N VAL A 567 -30.64 -9.30 -8.84
CA VAL A 567 -30.75 -10.27 -7.74
C VAL A 567 -31.49 -9.66 -6.53
N SER A 568 -31.58 -8.33 -6.42
CA SER A 568 -32.29 -7.66 -5.32
C SER A 568 -33.78 -7.37 -5.59
N LEU A 569 -34.30 -7.55 -6.81
CA LEU A 569 -35.68 -7.13 -7.13
C LEU A 569 -36.73 -8.24 -7.19
N GLY A 570 -36.36 -9.52 -7.17
CA GLY A 570 -37.33 -10.63 -7.10
C GLY A 570 -38.32 -10.75 -8.27
N VAL A 571 -38.30 -9.84 -9.25
CA VAL A 571 -39.18 -9.85 -10.43
C VAL A 571 -38.38 -10.28 -11.66
N PRO A 572 -38.73 -11.40 -12.31
CA PRO A 572 -38.18 -11.73 -13.61
C PRO A 572 -38.74 -10.77 -14.66
N ILE A 573 -37.91 -9.88 -15.22
CA ILE A 573 -38.25 -9.14 -16.43
C ILE A 573 -38.23 -10.16 -17.58
N THR A 574 -39.41 -10.64 -17.97
CA THR A 574 -39.56 -11.71 -18.99
C THR A 574 -40.00 -11.21 -20.35
N ASP A 575 -40.37 -9.94 -20.51
CA ASP A 575 -40.75 -9.40 -21.81
C ASP A 575 -40.06 -8.07 -22.10
N PHE A 576 -38.97 -8.17 -22.88
CA PHE A 576 -38.50 -7.08 -23.71
C PHE A 576 -38.21 -7.68 -25.09
N ARG A 577 -39.18 -7.59 -26.01
CA ARG A 577 -39.01 -8.01 -27.40
C ARG A 577 -38.32 -6.88 -28.17
N ALA A 578 -37.15 -7.17 -28.73
CA ALA A 578 -36.69 -6.44 -29.90
C ALA A 578 -37.62 -6.77 -31.09
N PRO A 579 -37.99 -5.80 -31.95
CA PRO A 579 -38.69 -6.13 -33.17
C PRO A 579 -37.74 -6.93 -34.07
N ASP A 580 -38.26 -8.01 -34.67
CA ASP A 580 -37.67 -8.79 -35.78
C ASP A 580 -36.80 -10.03 -35.48
N GLN A 581 -37.22 -10.92 -34.56
CA GLN A 581 -36.77 -12.34 -34.63
C GLN A 581 -37.86 -13.38 -34.33
N PRO A 582 -37.91 -14.52 -35.05
CA PRO A 582 -38.89 -15.57 -34.86
C PRO A 582 -38.60 -16.44 -33.62
N SER A 583 -39.68 -16.94 -33.02
CA SER A 583 -39.72 -17.65 -31.73
C SER A 583 -38.98 -18.99 -31.74
N VAL A 584 -38.08 -19.19 -30.76
CA VAL A 584 -37.59 -20.52 -30.35
C VAL A 584 -38.12 -20.81 -28.94
N THR A 585 -39.01 -21.80 -28.84
CA THR A 585 -39.48 -22.37 -27.56
C THR A 585 -38.39 -23.24 -26.94
N VAL A 586 -37.97 -22.91 -25.72
CA VAL A 586 -37.09 -23.77 -24.91
C VAL A 586 -37.88 -24.30 -23.71
N ASN A 587 -37.90 -25.63 -23.62
CA ASN A 587 -38.60 -26.44 -22.64
C ASN A 587 -37.98 -26.28 -21.23
N GLY A 588 -38.83 -26.16 -20.20
CA GLY A 588 -38.42 -25.91 -18.82
C GLY A 588 -38.14 -27.18 -18.03
N SER A 589 -37.04 -27.22 -17.26
CA SER A 589 -36.91 -28.06 -16.06
C SER A 589 -35.55 -27.91 -15.33
N TRP A 590 -35.07 -26.71 -14.96
CA TRP A 590 -33.93 -26.60 -14.03
C TRP A 590 -34.00 -25.30 -13.22
N GLN A 591 -34.77 -25.28 -12.12
CA GLN A 591 -34.87 -24.08 -11.26
C GLN A 591 -35.19 -24.34 -9.77
N ARG A 592 -34.72 -25.45 -9.20
CA ARG A 592 -34.73 -25.63 -7.73
C ARG A 592 -33.44 -26.28 -7.23
N MET A 593 -32.38 -25.50 -7.14
CA MET A 593 -31.31 -25.66 -6.14
C MET A 593 -30.38 -24.45 -6.30
N ILE A 594 -29.75 -24.05 -5.20
CA ILE A 594 -28.93 -22.84 -5.03
C ILE A 594 -29.79 -21.62 -4.65
N LEU A 595 -30.00 -21.43 -3.34
CA LEU A 595 -29.95 -20.14 -2.64
C LEU A 595 -30.25 -20.37 -1.14
N SER A 596 -29.23 -20.74 -0.37
CA SER A 596 -29.25 -20.61 1.09
C SER A 596 -27.92 -19.98 1.54
N GLY A 597 -27.97 -18.76 2.07
CA GLY A 597 -26.80 -18.10 2.68
C GLY A 597 -26.36 -16.79 2.04
N VAL A 598 -27.27 -15.84 1.84
CA VAL A 598 -26.91 -14.41 1.70
C VAL A 598 -27.95 -13.59 2.46
N LYS A 599 -27.51 -12.81 3.45
CA LYS A 599 -28.36 -11.81 4.14
C LYS A 599 -28.88 -10.82 3.10
N ARG A 600 -30.20 -10.80 2.88
CA ARG A 600 -30.87 -9.89 1.95
C ARG A 600 -30.95 -8.48 2.54
N HIS A 601 -30.42 -7.50 1.81
CA HIS A 601 -30.93 -6.14 1.87
C HIS A 601 -31.92 -6.00 0.70
N ASP A 602 -33.21 -6.03 1.02
CA ASP A 602 -34.28 -5.90 0.03
C ASP A 602 -34.35 -4.45 -0.46
N CYS A 603 -34.04 -4.23 -1.74
CA CYS A 603 -34.56 -3.08 -2.48
C CYS A 603 -35.88 -3.53 -3.09
N LYS A 604 -37.01 -2.91 -2.76
CA LYS A 604 -38.25 -3.06 -3.53
C LYS A 604 -38.44 -1.78 -4.35
N LEU A 605 -38.32 -1.90 -5.68
CA LEU A 605 -38.74 -0.91 -6.67
C LEU A 605 -40.20 -1.17 -7.06
#